data_AF-A0AAT9LHN7-F1
#
_entry.id   AF-A0AAT9LHN7-F1
#
_cell.length_a   1.000
_cell.length_b   1.000
_cell.length_c   1.000
_cell.angle_alpha   90.00
_cell.angle_beta   90.00
_cell.angle_gamma   90.00
#
_symmetry.space_group_name_H-M   'P 1'
#
loop_
_entity.id
_entity.type
_entity.pdbx_description
1 polymer ?
#
loop_
_entity_poly.entity_id
_entity_poly.type
_entity_poly.pdbx_seq_one_letter_code
_entity_poly.pdbx_strand_id
1 'polypeptide(L)'
;MRFLYTVYALSCLVLLVCGMVEQRRHNRNLARIRHRVLVNGIRGKSSITRLCAGALRGGGLTTVAKTTGTAARFIHPDAREEPVHRKFNIANVVEQIAIVRRAAGYDPDALVMECMAVAPPLQEINQTKLIQSSIGVLCNVREDHLAEMGPTLDDVARSLCRSMPVGGICVTAERDRLHILQEEADKRRCTLIAVDPESVTDEDMAGFDWITFKENVAIALTVAELLDVGRADAMAGMWAAPPDPGVLRVDRYAAAGKRLNFANVFAANDPESTVMNIEHLLDHGAIGRPLHIVINCRPDRIERNGQMGALVPRLRPDRVLLIGEPTRSALAAIPSDWRAKVVDLGGRRSAPELLDALVDGIDEQASLAAIGNIHGQGEILLAQLETLERL
;
A
#
# COMPACT_ATOMS: atom_id res chain seq x y z
N MET A 1 29.00 25.19 41.74
CA MET A 1 28.22 26.01 40.77
C MET A 1 28.96 26.17 39.44
N ARG A 2 30.12 26.85 39.37
CA ARG A 2 30.85 27.08 38.09
C ARG A 2 31.20 25.79 37.33
N PHE A 3 31.69 24.76 38.02
CA PHE A 3 32.00 23.46 37.41
C PHE A 3 30.81 22.83 36.67
N LEU A 4 29.61 22.81 37.28
CA LEU A 4 28.41 22.25 36.67
C LEU A 4 27.99 23.03 35.41
N TYR A 5 28.07 24.36 35.43
CA TYR A 5 27.79 25.19 34.26
C TYR A 5 28.81 24.95 33.13
N THR A 6 30.09 24.80 33.45
CA THR A 6 31.13 24.47 32.47
C THR A 6 30.87 23.11 31.83
N VAL A 7 30.57 22.09 32.63
CA VAL A 7 30.26 20.73 32.12
C VAL A 7 29.01 20.78 31.22
N TYR A 8 27.92 21.41 31.67
CA TYR A 8 26.71 21.55 30.87
C TYR A 8 26.98 22.26 29.54
N ALA A 9 27.68 23.39 29.55
CA ALA A 9 28.02 24.13 28.34
C ALA A 9 28.89 23.31 27.38
N LEU A 10 29.88 22.57 27.89
CA LEU A 10 30.70 21.65 27.09
C LEU A 10 29.85 20.51 26.50
N SER A 11 28.94 19.92 27.27
CA SER A 11 28.03 18.89 26.78
C SER A 11 27.12 19.42 25.66
N CYS A 12 26.55 20.62 25.84
CA CYS A 12 25.77 21.28 24.79
C CYS A 12 26.59 21.56 23.53
N LEU A 13 27.84 22.03 23.69
CA LEU A 13 28.75 22.28 22.57
C LEU A 13 29.09 20.99 21.82
N VAL A 14 29.40 19.90 22.55
CA VAL A 14 29.69 18.59 21.94
C VAL A 14 28.47 18.07 21.18
N LEU A 15 27.27 18.15 21.77
CA LEU A 15 26.02 17.74 21.09
C LEU A 15 25.76 18.58 19.83
N LEU A 16 25.98 19.90 19.89
CA LEU A 16 25.84 20.78 18.73
C LEU A 16 26.82 20.39 17.62
N VAL A 17 28.10 20.18 17.95
CA VAL A 17 29.12 19.77 16.97
C VAL A 17 28.77 18.41 16.36
N CYS A 18 28.36 17.43 17.17
CA CYS A 18 27.92 16.13 16.69
C CYS A 18 26.74 16.24 15.71
N GLY A 19 25.72 17.04 16.06
CA GLY A 19 24.57 17.29 15.20
C GLY A 19 24.95 17.97 13.88
N MET A 20 25.86 18.96 13.92
CA MET A 20 26.38 19.60 12.71
C MET A 20 27.14 18.62 11.81
N VAL A 21 27.94 17.72 12.40
CA VAL A 21 28.67 16.69 11.65
C VAL A 21 27.72 15.67 11.02
N GLU A 22 26.71 15.21 11.76
CA GLU A 22 25.67 14.31 11.24
C GLU A 22 24.91 14.95 10.08
N GLN A 23 24.40 16.19 10.26
CA GLN A 23 23.68 16.92 9.23
C GLN A 23 24.53 17.11 7.97
N ARG A 24 25.80 17.48 8.11
CA ARG A 24 26.72 17.63 6.96
C ARG A 24 26.96 16.30 6.24
N ARG A 25 27.14 15.20 6.98
CA ARG A 25 27.30 13.86 6.40
C ARG A 25 26.04 13.42 5.66
N HIS A 26 24.87 13.67 6.25
CA HIS A 26 23.58 13.37 5.63
C HIS A 26 23.37 14.16 4.34
N ASN A 27 23.57 15.48 4.38
CA ASN A 27 23.44 16.34 3.20
C ASN A 27 24.42 15.93 2.09
N ARG A 28 25.64 15.49 2.44
CA ARG A 28 26.59 14.94 1.46
C ARG A 28 26.07 13.66 0.81
N ASN A 29 25.44 12.77 1.58
CA ASN A 29 24.84 11.55 1.02
C ASN A 29 23.66 11.89 0.11
N LEU A 30 22.81 12.84 0.48
CA LEU A 30 21.71 13.33 -0.37
C LEU A 30 22.23 13.91 -1.68
N ALA A 31 23.30 14.71 -1.64
CA ALA A 31 23.89 15.34 -2.82
C ALA A 31 24.50 14.33 -3.82
N ARG A 32 24.80 13.09 -3.38
CA ARG A 32 25.26 12.01 -4.26
C ARG A 32 24.14 11.33 -5.03
N ILE A 33 22.90 11.49 -4.59
CA ILE A 33 21.74 10.82 -5.18
C ILE A 33 21.05 11.85 -6.06
N ARG A 34 21.18 11.75 -7.38
CA ARG A 34 20.72 12.78 -8.32
C ARG A 34 19.21 12.99 -8.25
N HIS A 35 18.45 11.90 -8.36
CA HIS A 35 17.00 11.93 -8.36
C HIS A 35 16.45 11.34 -7.07
N ARG A 36 15.64 12.11 -6.35
CA ARG A 36 15.03 11.66 -5.10
C ARG A 36 13.52 11.81 -5.26
N VAL A 37 12.82 10.69 -5.22
CA VAL A 37 11.36 10.61 -5.36
C VAL A 37 10.78 10.36 -3.97
N LEU A 38 9.85 11.21 -3.52
CA LEU A 38 9.13 11.01 -2.26
C LEU A 38 7.66 10.72 -2.54
N VAL A 39 7.22 9.51 -2.19
CA VAL A 39 5.84 9.04 -2.39
C VAL A 39 5.02 9.19 -1.13
N ASN A 40 3.95 9.96 -1.20
CA ASN A 40 3.02 10.20 -0.10
C ASN A 40 1.56 10.13 -0.56
N GLY A 41 0.63 10.06 0.38
CA GLY A 41 -0.81 9.88 0.12
C GLY A 41 -1.44 8.92 1.11
N ILE A 42 -2.76 8.72 1.00
CA ILE A 42 -3.46 7.85 1.95
C ILE A 42 -3.31 6.38 1.56
N ARG A 43 -3.68 6.00 0.33
CA ARG A 43 -3.58 4.62 -0.18
C ARG A 43 -2.60 4.49 -1.35
N GLY A 44 -1.98 3.32 -1.49
CA GLY A 44 -1.15 2.97 -2.66
C GLY A 44 0.34 3.36 -2.57
N LYS A 45 0.78 4.01 -1.48
CA LYS A 45 2.16 4.52 -1.34
C LYS A 45 3.25 3.46 -1.59
N SER A 46 3.11 2.28 -0.96
CA SER A 46 4.11 1.20 -1.09
C SER A 46 4.12 0.61 -2.50
N SER A 47 2.95 0.38 -3.09
CA SER A 47 2.83 -0.09 -4.48
C SER A 47 3.43 0.90 -5.46
N ILE A 48 3.11 2.19 -5.35
CA ILE A 48 3.68 3.23 -6.21
C ILE A 48 5.19 3.34 -6.02
N THR A 49 5.69 3.26 -4.79
CA THR A 49 7.14 3.27 -4.52
C THR A 49 7.84 2.12 -5.26
N ARG A 50 7.25 0.92 -5.25
CA ARG A 50 7.78 -0.26 -5.94
C ARG A 50 7.68 -0.15 -7.45
N LEU A 51 6.57 0.35 -7.97
CA LEU A 51 6.35 0.59 -9.40
C LEU A 51 7.31 1.65 -9.95
N CYS A 52 7.42 2.81 -9.28
CA CYS A 52 8.41 3.83 -9.66
C CYS A 52 9.82 3.24 -9.68
N ALA A 53 10.20 2.50 -8.64
CA ALA A 53 11.52 1.90 -8.60
C ALA A 53 11.70 0.86 -9.75
N GLY A 54 10.69 0.03 -10.01
CA GLY A 54 10.65 -0.94 -11.10
C GLY A 54 10.81 -0.29 -12.46
N ALA A 55 10.02 0.74 -12.73
CA ALA A 55 10.08 1.50 -13.96
C ALA A 55 11.48 2.08 -14.22
N LEU A 56 12.08 2.71 -13.21
CA LEU A 56 13.41 3.30 -13.33
C LEU A 56 14.50 2.24 -13.54
N ARG A 57 14.43 1.09 -12.86
CA ARG A 57 15.34 -0.04 -13.13
C ARG A 57 15.16 -0.61 -14.53
N GLY A 58 13.93 -0.70 -15.02
CA GLY A 58 13.63 -1.14 -16.39
C GLY A 58 14.35 -0.26 -17.42
N GLY A 59 14.39 1.06 -17.18
CA GLY A 59 15.17 2.02 -17.96
C GLY A 59 16.69 1.99 -17.73
N GLY A 60 17.22 1.03 -16.99
CA GLY A 60 18.65 0.88 -16.73
C GLY A 60 19.21 1.78 -15.63
N LEU A 61 18.38 2.52 -14.88
CA LEU A 61 18.84 3.37 -13.78
C LEU A 61 19.13 2.56 -12.52
N THR A 62 20.28 2.83 -11.89
CA THR A 62 20.62 2.28 -10.58
C THR A 62 19.68 2.89 -9.53
N THR A 63 18.63 2.14 -9.17
CA THR A 63 17.55 2.66 -8.34
C THR A 63 17.42 1.90 -7.04
N VAL A 64 17.50 2.62 -5.92
CA VAL A 64 17.24 2.11 -4.57
C VAL A 64 15.86 2.57 -4.14
N ALA A 65 15.14 1.75 -3.36
CA ALA A 65 13.87 2.18 -2.79
C ALA A 65 13.66 1.74 -1.34
N LYS A 66 12.73 2.41 -0.67
CA LYS A 66 12.29 2.02 0.68
C LYS A 66 10.79 2.19 0.84
N THR A 67 10.12 1.12 1.26
CA THR A 67 8.70 1.12 1.60
C THR A 67 8.46 1.10 3.11
N THR A 68 7.28 1.53 3.54
CA THR A 68 6.84 1.59 4.94
C THR A 68 5.51 0.90 5.21
N GLY A 69 4.92 0.24 4.21
CA GLY A 69 3.64 -0.45 4.27
C GLY A 69 3.60 -1.64 5.23
N THR A 70 2.97 -2.74 4.80
CA THR A 70 2.73 -3.93 5.66
C THR A 70 4.00 -4.42 6.35
N ALA A 71 5.13 -4.36 5.64
CA ALA A 71 6.46 -4.52 6.22
C ALA A 71 7.40 -3.47 5.63
N ALA A 72 8.19 -2.82 6.49
CA ALA A 72 9.20 -1.88 6.02
C ALA A 72 10.34 -2.65 5.31
N ARG A 73 10.59 -2.29 4.04
CA ARG A 73 11.59 -2.96 3.20
C ARG A 73 12.57 -1.95 2.62
N PHE A 74 13.84 -2.34 2.58
CA PHE A 74 14.83 -1.69 1.73
C PHE A 74 14.96 -2.55 0.47
N ILE A 75 14.88 -1.91 -0.68
CA ILE A 75 14.89 -2.55 -2.00
C ILE A 75 16.19 -2.15 -2.69
N HIS A 76 17.02 -3.15 -2.96
CA HIS A 76 18.31 -3.01 -3.59
C HIS A 76 18.19 -2.70 -5.10
N PRO A 77 19.28 -2.22 -5.75
CA PRO A 77 19.28 -1.97 -7.19
C PRO A 77 18.94 -3.19 -8.06
N ASP A 78 19.14 -4.40 -7.55
CA ASP A 78 18.79 -5.67 -8.20
C ASP A 78 17.39 -6.19 -7.82
N ALA A 79 16.54 -5.32 -7.24
CA ALA A 79 15.20 -5.62 -6.74
C ALA A 79 15.13 -6.62 -5.56
N ARG A 80 16.26 -7.11 -5.03
CA ARG A 80 16.22 -7.88 -3.78
C ARG A 80 15.77 -7.01 -2.62
N GLU A 81 15.13 -7.64 -1.64
CA GLU A 81 14.57 -6.93 -0.49
C GLU A 81 15.11 -7.46 0.83
N GLU A 82 15.25 -6.55 1.77
CA GLU A 82 15.58 -6.87 3.16
C GLU A 82 14.63 -6.13 4.12
N PRO A 83 14.30 -6.73 5.27
CA PRO A 83 13.55 -6.02 6.30
C PRO A 83 14.35 -4.83 6.88
N VAL A 84 13.68 -3.68 7.01
CA VAL A 84 14.21 -2.56 7.79
C VAL A 84 13.94 -2.81 9.27
N HIS A 85 15.00 -3.16 10.01
CA HIS A 85 14.89 -3.48 11.43
C HIS A 85 14.72 -2.21 12.27
N ARG A 86 13.63 -2.15 13.03
CA ARG A 86 13.29 -1.02 13.90
C ARG A 86 13.56 -1.36 15.36
N LYS A 87 14.25 -0.45 16.06
CA LYS A 87 14.45 -0.59 17.51
C LYS A 87 13.09 -0.55 18.22
N PHE A 88 12.79 -1.57 19.01
CA PHE A 88 11.49 -1.75 19.69
C PHE A 88 10.27 -1.81 18.76
N ASN A 89 10.45 -2.11 17.47
CA ASN A 89 9.39 -2.08 16.46
C ASN A 89 8.67 -0.71 16.32
N ILE A 90 9.30 0.39 16.77
CA ILE A 90 8.72 1.73 16.66
C ILE A 90 9.21 2.39 15.37
N ALA A 91 8.27 2.89 14.57
CA ALA A 91 8.56 3.65 13.38
C ALA A 91 9.02 5.07 13.76
N ASN A 92 10.16 5.50 13.22
CA ASN A 92 10.70 6.83 13.50
C ASN A 92 11.28 7.46 12.23
N VAL A 93 10.90 8.71 11.94
CA VAL A 93 11.38 9.44 10.76
C VAL A 93 12.91 9.56 10.70
N VAL A 94 13.61 9.50 11.84
CA VAL A 94 15.08 9.50 11.91
C VAL A 94 15.70 8.28 11.22
N GLU A 95 14.95 7.17 11.05
CA GLU A 95 15.41 5.98 10.31
C GLU A 95 15.85 6.31 8.88
N GLN A 96 15.25 7.35 8.28
CA GLN A 96 15.53 7.77 6.91
C GLN A 96 16.98 8.22 6.71
N ILE A 97 17.66 8.74 7.76
CA ILE A 97 19.08 9.12 7.69
C ILE A 97 19.96 7.91 7.40
N ALA A 98 19.68 6.79 8.09
CA ALA A 98 20.41 5.54 7.88
C ALA A 98 20.12 4.93 6.51
N ILE A 99 18.87 5.00 6.05
CA ILE A 99 18.46 4.55 4.71
C ILE A 99 19.18 5.35 3.62
N VAL A 100 19.18 6.68 3.68
CA VAL A 100 19.89 7.54 2.72
C VAL A 100 21.39 7.26 2.73
N ARG A 101 22.00 7.11 3.91
CA ARG A 101 23.42 6.75 4.02
C ARG A 101 23.72 5.42 3.33
N ARG A 102 22.84 4.42 3.51
CA ARG A 102 22.97 3.12 2.87
C ARG A 102 22.78 3.21 1.36
N ALA A 103 21.73 3.90 0.91
CA ALA A 103 21.43 4.12 -0.50
C ALA A 103 22.60 4.80 -1.22
N ALA A 104 23.19 5.85 -0.64
CA ALA A 104 24.35 6.53 -1.21
C ALA A 104 25.60 5.65 -1.37
N GLY A 105 25.66 4.50 -0.70
CA GLY A 105 26.72 3.50 -0.89
C GLY A 105 26.65 2.77 -2.24
N TYR A 106 25.48 2.77 -2.88
CA TYR A 106 25.27 2.18 -4.21
C TYR A 106 25.50 3.18 -5.36
N ASP A 107 25.81 4.45 -5.04
CA ASP A 107 25.89 5.55 -6.01
C ASP A 107 24.68 5.61 -6.97
N PRO A 108 23.44 5.61 -6.45
CA PRO A 108 22.26 5.42 -7.28
C PRO A 108 21.92 6.67 -8.08
N ASP A 109 21.44 6.46 -9.31
CA ASP A 109 20.81 7.49 -10.12
C ASP A 109 19.54 8.02 -9.44
N ALA A 110 18.76 7.10 -8.84
CA ALA A 110 17.49 7.42 -8.20
C ALA A 110 17.29 6.73 -6.83
N LEU A 111 16.68 7.47 -5.90
CA LEU A 111 16.17 6.95 -4.63
C LEU A 111 14.66 7.20 -4.55
N VAL A 112 13.87 6.13 -4.42
CA VAL A 112 12.41 6.21 -4.26
C VAL A 112 12.01 5.89 -2.82
N MET A 113 11.45 6.87 -2.12
CA MET A 113 11.16 6.78 -0.69
C MET A 113 9.67 6.89 -0.43
N GLU A 114 9.13 5.96 0.33
CA GLU A 114 7.80 6.12 0.91
C GLU A 114 7.82 7.07 2.12
N CYS A 115 6.87 8.01 2.14
CA CYS A 115 6.58 8.85 3.29
C CYS A 115 5.81 8.06 4.35
N MET A 116 6.39 7.97 5.54
CA MET A 116 5.80 7.31 6.72
C MET A 116 5.13 8.29 7.69
N ALA A 117 5.31 9.59 7.49
CA ALA A 117 4.90 10.59 8.45
C ALA A 117 3.42 10.94 8.28
N VAL A 118 2.66 10.80 9.36
CA VAL A 118 1.24 11.21 9.40
C VAL A 118 1.13 12.69 9.74
N ALA A 119 1.81 13.14 10.81
CA ALA A 119 1.69 14.52 11.28
C ALA A 119 2.30 15.53 10.27
N PRO A 120 1.60 16.63 9.94
CA PRO A 120 2.07 17.61 8.95
C PRO A 120 3.51 18.15 9.21
N PRO A 121 3.92 18.47 10.45
CA PRO A 121 5.30 18.92 10.71
C PRO A 121 6.36 17.85 10.41
N LEU A 122 6.04 16.57 10.64
CA LEU A 122 6.94 15.47 10.34
C LEU A 122 7.04 15.21 8.83
N GLN A 123 5.94 15.39 8.09
CA GLN A 123 5.97 15.35 6.63
C GLN A 123 6.87 16.45 6.06
N GLU A 124 6.76 17.67 6.60
CA GLU A 124 7.59 18.81 6.19
C GLU A 124 9.08 18.59 6.52
N ILE A 125 9.40 18.07 7.71
CA ILE A 125 10.79 17.70 8.07
C ILE A 125 11.31 16.60 7.14
N ASN A 126 10.49 15.58 6.86
CA ASN A 126 10.87 14.48 5.97
C ASN A 126 11.23 15.01 4.58
N GLN A 127 10.43 15.92 4.03
CA GLN A 127 10.70 16.53 2.74
C GLN A 127 11.87 17.51 2.77
N THR A 128 11.90 18.47 3.69
CA THR A 128 12.85 19.60 3.64
C THR A 128 14.24 19.29 4.20
N LYS A 129 14.35 18.28 5.09
CA LYS A 129 15.60 17.92 5.78
C LYS A 129 16.08 16.51 5.48
N LEU A 130 15.19 15.52 5.44
CA LEU A 130 15.60 14.13 5.41
C LEU A 130 15.76 13.59 4.00
N ILE A 131 14.84 13.89 3.08
CA ILE A 131 14.82 13.34 1.72
C ILE A 131 15.15 14.40 0.66
N GLN A 132 14.69 15.64 0.84
CA GLN A 132 14.91 16.72 -0.14
C GLN A 132 14.57 16.28 -1.56
N SER A 133 13.38 15.71 -1.75
CA SER A 133 12.99 15.15 -3.04
C SER A 133 12.98 16.21 -4.13
N SER A 134 13.36 15.83 -5.35
CA SER A 134 13.18 16.65 -6.55
C SER A 134 11.82 16.38 -7.21
N ILE A 135 11.30 15.16 -7.01
CA ILE A 135 9.99 14.72 -7.48
C ILE A 135 9.19 14.24 -6.26
N GLY A 136 8.09 14.92 -5.96
CA GLY A 136 7.08 14.45 -5.02
C GLY A 136 6.01 13.65 -5.76
N VAL A 137 5.39 12.72 -5.06
CA VAL A 137 4.19 12.01 -5.53
C VAL A 137 3.12 12.11 -4.45
N LEU A 138 1.92 12.55 -4.83
CA LEU A 138 0.73 12.52 -3.98
C LEU A 138 -0.30 11.56 -4.60
N CYS A 139 -0.46 10.39 -4.00
CA CYS A 139 -1.24 9.29 -4.60
C CYS A 139 -2.74 9.62 -4.70
N ASN A 140 -3.35 10.00 -3.57
CA ASN A 140 -4.77 10.32 -3.41
C ASN A 140 -5.01 10.99 -2.05
N VAL A 141 -6.14 11.67 -1.93
CA VAL A 141 -6.66 12.26 -0.70
C VAL A 141 -7.93 11.50 -0.27
N ARG A 142 -7.86 10.83 0.88
CA ARG A 142 -8.97 10.03 1.45
C ARG A 142 -9.09 10.26 2.95
N GLU A 143 -10.18 9.81 3.55
CA GLU A 143 -10.39 9.95 5.00
C GLU A 143 -9.48 8.96 5.72
N ASP A 144 -8.52 9.50 6.45
CA ASP A 144 -7.64 8.75 7.34
C ASP A 144 -6.95 9.73 8.30
N HIS A 145 -6.66 9.29 9.53
CA HIS A 145 -5.93 10.09 10.52
C HIS A 145 -6.41 11.56 10.69
N LEU A 146 -7.73 11.80 10.66
CA LEU A 146 -8.32 13.14 10.74
C LEU A 146 -7.94 13.89 12.04
N ALA A 147 -7.67 13.17 13.13
CA ALA A 147 -7.22 13.78 14.38
C ALA A 147 -5.84 14.43 14.25
N GLU A 148 -4.96 13.87 13.41
CA GLU A 148 -3.60 14.36 13.17
C GLU A 148 -3.48 15.27 11.96
N MET A 149 -4.25 14.98 10.89
CA MET A 149 -4.16 15.69 9.61
C MET A 149 -5.17 16.83 9.47
N GLY A 150 -6.18 16.87 10.34
CA GLY A 150 -7.25 17.86 10.34
C GLY A 150 -8.61 17.23 10.03
N PRO A 151 -9.70 17.88 10.47
CA PRO A 151 -11.03 17.28 10.53
C PRO A 151 -11.68 17.06 9.16
N THR A 152 -11.21 17.71 8.10
CA THR A 152 -11.79 17.61 6.76
C THR A 152 -10.82 17.03 5.74
N LEU A 153 -11.36 16.54 4.62
CA LEU A 153 -10.55 16.05 3.51
C LEU A 153 -9.68 17.15 2.85
N ASP A 154 -10.13 18.40 2.93
CA ASP A 154 -9.34 19.55 2.47
C ASP A 154 -8.13 19.77 3.39
N ASP A 155 -8.29 19.55 4.70
CA ASP A 155 -7.16 19.58 5.64
C ASP A 155 -6.19 18.43 5.37
N VAL A 156 -6.70 17.21 5.09
CA VAL A 156 -5.87 16.07 4.68
C VAL A 156 -5.08 16.41 3.41
N ALA A 157 -5.72 17.02 2.40
CA ALA A 157 -5.04 17.47 1.19
C ALA A 157 -3.89 18.45 1.51
N ARG A 158 -4.16 19.49 2.31
CA ARG A 158 -3.14 20.47 2.71
C ARG A 158 -2.03 19.87 3.57
N SER A 159 -2.36 18.89 4.42
CA SER A 159 -1.42 18.12 5.22
C SER A 159 -0.45 17.35 4.33
N LEU A 160 -0.97 16.58 3.36
CA LEU A 160 -0.16 15.82 2.41
C LEU A 160 0.74 16.72 1.56
N CYS A 161 0.27 17.91 1.18
CA CYS A 161 1.06 18.89 0.44
C CYS A 161 2.32 19.38 1.19
N ARG A 162 2.44 19.14 2.50
CA ARG A 162 3.68 19.41 3.27
C ARG A 162 4.87 18.56 2.80
N SER A 163 4.60 17.47 2.10
CA SER A 163 5.63 16.63 1.49
C SER A 163 6.02 17.06 0.06
N MET A 164 5.36 18.07 -0.53
CA MET A 164 5.72 18.57 -1.87
C MET A 164 7.11 19.22 -1.87
N PRO A 165 7.90 19.02 -2.95
CA PRO A 165 9.17 19.69 -3.10
C PRO A 165 9.01 21.19 -3.34
N VAL A 166 10.03 21.95 -2.96
CA VAL A 166 10.12 23.39 -3.24
C VAL A 166 10.92 23.57 -4.52
N GLY A 167 10.34 24.21 -5.54
CA GLY A 167 10.99 24.35 -6.85
C GLY A 167 11.09 23.06 -7.66
N GLY A 168 10.42 21.98 -7.23
CA GLY A 168 10.46 20.66 -7.87
C GLY A 168 9.18 20.34 -8.64
N ILE A 169 8.93 19.06 -8.83
CA ILE A 169 7.74 18.54 -9.52
C ILE A 169 6.94 17.68 -8.55
N CYS A 170 5.62 17.74 -8.61
CA CYS A 170 4.73 16.85 -7.88
C CYS A 170 3.80 16.14 -8.88
N VAL A 171 3.78 14.81 -8.86
CA VAL A 171 2.89 13.98 -9.68
C VAL A 171 1.72 13.49 -8.84
N THR A 172 0.50 13.51 -9.36
CA THR A 172 -0.69 13.05 -8.62
C THR A 172 -1.74 12.41 -9.53
N ALA A 173 -2.50 11.44 -9.00
CA ALA A 173 -3.73 10.94 -9.63
C ALA A 173 -4.99 11.51 -8.96
N GLU A 174 -4.85 12.42 -7.98
CA GLU A 174 -5.96 13.04 -7.28
C GLU A 174 -6.74 13.98 -8.22
N ARG A 175 -8.06 13.82 -8.28
CA ARG A 175 -8.95 14.64 -9.12
C ARG A 175 -9.83 15.59 -8.30
N ASP A 176 -10.38 15.13 -7.19
CA ASP A 176 -11.41 15.87 -6.45
C ASP A 176 -10.84 17.12 -5.77
N ARG A 177 -9.66 17.00 -5.13
CA ARG A 177 -8.96 18.11 -4.47
C ARG A 177 -7.82 18.68 -5.29
N LEU A 178 -7.81 18.46 -6.59
CA LEU A 178 -6.72 18.93 -7.45
C LEU A 178 -6.48 20.44 -7.31
N HIS A 179 -7.55 21.22 -7.12
CA HIS A 179 -7.47 22.67 -6.91
C HIS A 179 -6.68 23.06 -5.64
N ILE A 180 -6.80 22.30 -4.54
CA ILE A 180 -6.03 22.53 -3.30
C ILE A 180 -4.56 22.17 -3.51
N LEU A 181 -4.31 21.03 -4.17
CA LEU A 181 -2.95 20.61 -4.51
C LEU A 181 -2.27 21.66 -5.39
N GLN A 182 -2.98 22.23 -6.37
CA GLN A 182 -2.46 23.29 -7.22
C GLN A 182 -2.12 24.55 -6.42
N GLU A 183 -3.02 25.02 -5.55
CA GLU A 183 -2.79 26.17 -4.68
C GLU A 183 -1.53 25.99 -3.81
N GLU A 184 -1.35 24.80 -3.23
CA GLU A 184 -0.18 24.49 -2.39
C GLU A 184 1.11 24.29 -3.19
N ALA A 185 1.01 23.78 -4.43
CA ALA A 185 2.13 23.66 -5.35
C ALA A 185 2.65 25.04 -5.76
N ASP A 186 1.76 25.96 -6.12
CA ASP A 186 2.09 27.34 -6.51
C ASP A 186 2.85 28.07 -5.40
N LYS A 187 2.40 27.95 -4.14
CA LYS A 187 3.09 28.52 -2.96
C LYS A 187 4.53 28.02 -2.81
N ARG A 188 4.83 26.82 -3.29
CA ARG A 188 6.15 26.17 -3.21
C ARG A 188 6.96 26.31 -4.50
N ARG A 189 6.41 26.97 -5.53
CA ARG A 189 6.96 26.98 -6.90
C ARG A 189 7.17 25.54 -7.41
N CYS A 190 6.27 24.63 -7.04
CA CYS A 190 6.28 23.24 -7.43
C CYS A 190 5.41 23.08 -8.68
N THR A 191 5.90 22.39 -9.69
CA THR A 191 5.09 22.06 -10.88
C THR A 191 4.21 20.86 -10.55
N LEU A 192 2.89 21.01 -10.61
CA LEU A 192 1.96 19.91 -10.40
C LEU A 192 1.60 19.24 -11.73
N ILE A 193 1.70 17.91 -11.79
CA ILE A 193 1.31 17.08 -12.93
C ILE A 193 0.21 16.13 -12.46
N ALA A 194 -1.01 16.33 -12.95
CA ALA A 194 -2.11 15.40 -12.76
C ALA A 194 -2.08 14.33 -13.86
N VAL A 195 -2.09 13.05 -13.48
CA VAL A 195 -2.06 11.94 -14.43
C VAL A 195 -3.46 11.45 -14.74
N ASP A 196 -3.63 10.95 -15.96
CA ASP A 196 -4.86 10.28 -16.39
C ASP A 196 -4.68 8.76 -16.30
N PRO A 197 -5.44 8.04 -15.44
CA PRO A 197 -5.41 6.58 -15.37
C PRO A 197 -5.77 5.92 -16.71
N GLU A 198 -6.56 6.59 -17.56
CA GLU A 198 -6.93 6.07 -18.88
C GLU A 198 -5.75 6.03 -19.87
N SER A 199 -4.62 6.66 -19.54
CA SER A 199 -3.35 6.48 -20.28
C SER A 199 -2.71 5.09 -20.10
N VAL A 200 -3.27 4.27 -19.21
CA VAL A 200 -2.87 2.88 -18.96
C VAL A 200 -3.94 1.95 -19.49
N THR A 201 -3.56 1.10 -20.43
CA THR A 201 -4.47 0.16 -21.10
C THR A 201 -4.72 -1.08 -20.23
N ASP A 202 -5.77 -1.84 -20.53
CA ASP A 202 -6.00 -3.12 -19.85
C ASP A 202 -4.91 -4.15 -20.19
N GLU A 203 -4.30 -4.05 -21.37
CA GLU A 203 -3.15 -4.85 -21.77
C GLU A 203 -1.91 -4.53 -20.92
N ASP A 204 -1.67 -3.25 -20.61
CA ASP A 204 -0.61 -2.86 -19.67
C ASP A 204 -0.84 -3.49 -18.28
N MET A 205 -2.11 -3.56 -17.84
CA MET A 205 -2.48 -4.12 -16.55
C MET A 205 -2.36 -5.66 -16.51
N ALA A 206 -2.59 -6.32 -17.65
CA ALA A 206 -2.53 -7.79 -17.76
C ALA A 206 -1.12 -8.37 -17.54
N GLY A 207 -0.07 -7.56 -17.66
CA GLY A 207 1.31 -7.99 -17.41
C GLY A 207 1.68 -8.13 -15.92
N PHE A 208 0.85 -7.67 -14.99
CA PHE A 208 1.08 -7.85 -13.55
C PHE A 208 0.54 -9.19 -13.05
N ASP A 209 1.35 -9.90 -12.25
CA ASP A 209 0.96 -11.13 -11.52
C ASP A 209 0.28 -10.85 -10.17
N TRP A 210 0.03 -9.58 -9.88
CA TRP A 210 -0.64 -9.08 -8.67
C TRP A 210 -1.50 -7.88 -9.00
N ILE A 211 -2.42 -7.54 -8.10
CA ILE A 211 -3.42 -6.52 -8.38
C ILE A 211 -2.89 -5.13 -8.05
N THR A 212 -2.85 -4.29 -9.07
CA THR A 212 -2.52 -2.87 -8.97
C THR A 212 -3.60 -2.03 -9.64
N PHE A 213 -3.51 -0.71 -9.49
CA PHE A 213 -4.48 0.24 -10.03
C PHE A 213 -3.84 1.06 -11.15
N LYS A 214 -4.60 1.40 -12.19
CA LYS A 214 -4.14 2.20 -13.33
C LYS A 214 -3.55 3.54 -12.89
N GLU A 215 -4.13 4.16 -11.87
CA GLU A 215 -3.63 5.38 -11.22
C GLU A 215 -2.18 5.22 -10.76
N ASN A 216 -1.85 4.10 -10.12
CA ASN A 216 -0.52 3.84 -9.59
C ASN A 216 0.50 3.67 -10.73
N VAL A 217 0.09 2.98 -11.79
CA VAL A 217 0.91 2.74 -12.99
C VAL A 217 1.12 4.05 -13.76
N ALA A 218 0.07 4.86 -13.93
CA ALA A 218 0.15 6.16 -14.60
C ALA A 218 1.10 7.13 -13.88
N ILE A 219 1.07 7.14 -12.54
CA ILE A 219 2.04 7.91 -11.73
C ILE A 219 3.46 7.41 -11.99
N ALA A 220 3.69 6.09 -11.91
CA ALA A 220 5.03 5.51 -12.08
C ALA A 220 5.60 5.75 -13.50
N LEU A 221 4.76 5.66 -14.53
CA LEU A 221 5.11 6.02 -15.91
C LEU A 221 5.51 7.48 -16.05
N THR A 222 4.75 8.40 -15.45
CA THR A 222 5.06 9.84 -15.48
C THR A 222 6.38 10.12 -14.76
N VAL A 223 6.63 9.47 -13.61
CA VAL A 223 7.91 9.59 -12.89
C VAL A 223 9.07 9.04 -13.73
N ALA A 224 8.86 7.94 -14.46
CA ALA A 224 9.85 7.37 -15.37
C ALA A 224 10.16 8.30 -16.55
N GLU A 225 9.13 8.89 -17.15
CA GLU A 225 9.26 9.88 -18.23
C GLU A 225 10.05 11.12 -17.78
N LEU A 226 9.79 11.64 -16.58
CA LEU A 226 10.54 12.76 -16.00
C LEU A 226 12.03 12.47 -15.81
N LEU A 227 12.42 11.20 -15.80
CA LEU A 227 13.80 10.72 -15.66
C LEU A 227 14.32 10.08 -16.96
N ASP A 228 13.73 10.44 -18.10
CA ASP A 228 14.13 10.03 -19.45
C ASP A 228 14.07 8.51 -19.70
N VAL A 229 13.21 7.79 -18.98
CA VAL A 229 12.97 6.36 -19.19
C VAL A 229 11.78 6.15 -20.14
N GLY A 230 12.00 5.38 -21.20
CA GLY A 230 10.96 5.06 -22.19
C GLY A 230 9.83 4.19 -21.61
N ARG A 231 8.59 4.40 -22.09
CA ARG A 231 7.39 3.69 -21.60
C ARG A 231 7.54 2.17 -21.62
N ALA A 232 8.10 1.60 -22.69
CA ALA A 232 8.22 0.15 -22.83
C ALA A 232 9.14 -0.45 -21.75
N ASP A 233 10.31 0.16 -21.54
CA ASP A 233 11.26 -0.25 -20.51
C ASP A 233 10.71 -0.03 -19.11
N ALA A 234 10.02 1.10 -18.90
CA ALA A 234 9.32 1.38 -17.65
C ALA A 234 8.27 0.31 -17.33
N MET A 235 7.45 -0.07 -18.31
CA MET A 235 6.41 -1.07 -18.13
C MET A 235 7.00 -2.45 -17.84
N ALA A 236 8.00 -2.89 -18.62
CA ALA A 236 8.69 -4.14 -18.39
C ALA A 236 9.33 -4.19 -16.98
N GLY A 237 9.93 -3.08 -16.53
CA GLY A 237 10.49 -2.95 -15.19
C GLY A 237 9.43 -2.98 -14.07
N MET A 238 8.22 -2.47 -14.32
CA MET A 238 7.10 -2.53 -13.39
C MET A 238 6.51 -3.95 -13.29
N TRP A 239 6.31 -4.65 -14.41
CA TRP A 239 5.84 -6.04 -14.41
C TRP A 239 6.80 -6.97 -13.65
N ALA A 240 8.11 -6.74 -13.78
CA ALA A 240 9.12 -7.50 -13.05
C ALA A 240 9.28 -7.07 -11.58
N ALA A 241 8.62 -5.99 -11.13
CA ALA A 241 8.81 -5.47 -9.79
C ALA A 241 8.11 -6.35 -8.73
N PRO A 242 8.80 -6.69 -7.62
CA PRO A 242 8.17 -7.46 -6.56
C PRO A 242 7.03 -6.64 -5.91
N PRO A 243 5.83 -7.22 -5.71
CA PRO A 243 4.74 -6.53 -5.04
C PRO A 243 5.03 -6.29 -3.56
N ASP A 244 4.25 -5.41 -2.94
CA ASP A 244 4.31 -5.23 -1.50
C ASP A 244 3.88 -6.51 -0.77
N PRO A 245 4.53 -6.88 0.35
CA PRO A 245 4.09 -8.03 1.14
C PRO A 245 2.64 -7.89 1.55
N GLY A 246 1.81 -8.89 1.20
CA GLY A 246 0.38 -8.90 1.51
C GLY A 246 -0.50 -8.15 0.52
N VAL A 247 0.02 -7.74 -0.65
CA VAL A 247 -0.84 -7.26 -1.76
C VAL A 247 -1.85 -8.33 -2.14
N LEU A 248 -3.04 -7.88 -2.51
CA LEU A 248 -4.12 -8.72 -2.99
C LEU A 248 -3.62 -9.54 -4.20
N ARG A 249 -3.77 -10.86 -4.09
CA ARG A 249 -3.48 -11.81 -5.15
C ARG A 249 -4.71 -12.68 -5.37
N VAL A 250 -4.91 -13.09 -6.62
CA VAL A 250 -5.82 -14.18 -6.95
C VAL A 250 -4.98 -15.41 -7.23
N ASP A 251 -5.07 -16.39 -6.34
CA ASP A 251 -4.48 -17.70 -6.59
C ASP A 251 -5.52 -18.59 -7.27
N ARG A 252 -5.08 -19.41 -8.23
CA ARG A 252 -5.94 -20.37 -8.93
C ARG A 252 -5.66 -21.77 -8.40
N TYR A 253 -6.71 -22.48 -7.99
CA TYR A 253 -6.60 -23.82 -7.43
C TYR A 253 -7.50 -24.81 -8.15
N ALA A 254 -7.07 -26.07 -8.22
CA ALA A 254 -7.91 -27.20 -8.51
C ALA A 254 -8.35 -27.88 -7.20
N ALA A 255 -9.66 -27.98 -6.98
CA ALA A 255 -10.24 -28.62 -5.79
C ALA A 255 -11.39 -29.54 -6.20
N ALA A 256 -11.29 -30.84 -5.89
CA ALA A 256 -12.31 -31.84 -6.24
C ALA A 256 -12.72 -31.82 -7.73
N GLY A 257 -11.77 -31.58 -8.64
CA GLY A 257 -12.03 -31.46 -10.09
C GLY A 257 -12.62 -30.13 -10.55
N LYS A 258 -12.79 -29.16 -9.65
CA LYS A 258 -13.35 -27.82 -9.92
C LYS A 258 -12.25 -26.77 -9.89
N ARG A 259 -12.47 -25.66 -10.60
CA ARG A 259 -11.53 -24.52 -10.66
C ARG A 259 -11.94 -23.40 -9.71
N LEU A 260 -11.04 -22.99 -8.83
CA LEU A 260 -11.26 -21.93 -7.85
C LEU A 260 -10.33 -20.75 -8.10
N ASN A 261 -10.91 -19.58 -8.32
CA ASN A 261 -10.16 -18.31 -8.32
C ASN A 261 -10.28 -17.67 -6.94
N PHE A 262 -9.24 -17.76 -6.11
CA PHE A 262 -9.26 -17.32 -4.72
C PHE A 262 -8.59 -15.96 -4.52
N ALA A 263 -9.37 -14.96 -4.13
CA ALA A 263 -8.90 -13.65 -3.73
C ALA A 263 -8.81 -13.53 -2.20
N ASN A 264 -7.59 -13.34 -1.69
CA ASN A 264 -7.35 -13.11 -0.27
C ASN A 264 -7.49 -11.62 0.09
N VAL A 265 -8.72 -11.19 0.44
CA VAL A 265 -9.04 -9.79 0.79
C VAL A 265 -9.01 -9.56 2.31
N PHE A 266 -8.50 -10.49 3.12
CA PHE A 266 -8.41 -10.31 4.58
C PHE A 266 -7.53 -9.11 4.99
N ALA A 267 -6.62 -8.67 4.10
CA ALA A 267 -5.77 -7.51 4.33
C ALA A 267 -6.51 -6.16 4.26
N ALA A 268 -7.77 -6.13 3.79
CA ALA A 268 -8.55 -4.90 3.71
C ALA A 268 -9.01 -4.41 5.09
N ASN A 269 -8.39 -3.33 5.57
CA ASN A 269 -8.60 -2.76 6.90
C ASN A 269 -9.87 -1.91 7.06
N ASP A 270 -10.63 -1.64 5.99
CA ASP A 270 -11.91 -0.89 6.03
C ASP A 270 -12.93 -1.42 5.00
N PRO A 271 -14.24 -1.25 5.23
CA PRO A 271 -15.29 -1.81 4.34
C PRO A 271 -15.25 -1.28 2.91
N GLU A 272 -14.96 0.00 2.70
CA GLU A 272 -14.86 0.59 1.36
C GLU A 272 -13.69 -0.02 0.57
N SER A 273 -12.53 -0.22 1.20
CA SER A 273 -11.40 -0.89 0.56
C SER A 273 -11.71 -2.34 0.22
N THR A 274 -12.49 -3.05 1.03
CA THR A 274 -12.97 -4.40 0.68
C THR A 274 -13.81 -4.38 -0.59
N VAL A 275 -14.77 -3.45 -0.68
CA VAL A 275 -15.63 -3.32 -1.87
C VAL A 275 -14.81 -2.95 -3.10
N MET A 276 -13.98 -1.91 -3.01
CA MET A 276 -13.10 -1.48 -4.10
C MET A 276 -12.21 -2.63 -4.60
N ASN A 277 -11.62 -3.42 -3.70
CA ASN A 277 -10.78 -4.55 -4.06
C ASN A 277 -11.55 -5.62 -4.83
N ILE A 278 -12.77 -5.96 -4.40
CA ILE A 278 -13.60 -7.00 -5.05
C ILE A 278 -14.18 -6.49 -6.37
N GLU A 279 -14.66 -5.25 -6.44
CA GLU A 279 -15.15 -4.63 -7.68
C GLU A 279 -14.03 -4.56 -8.71
N HIS A 280 -12.86 -4.07 -8.31
CA HIS A 280 -11.68 -4.01 -9.18
C HIS A 280 -11.29 -5.42 -9.71
N LEU A 281 -11.32 -6.43 -8.84
CA LEU A 281 -11.06 -7.82 -9.21
C LEU A 281 -12.07 -8.37 -10.23
N LEU A 282 -13.34 -8.00 -10.12
CA LEU A 282 -14.39 -8.38 -11.06
C LEU A 282 -14.24 -7.66 -12.40
N ASP A 283 -13.99 -6.36 -12.36
CA ASP A 283 -13.88 -5.50 -13.55
C ASP A 283 -12.71 -5.92 -14.45
N HIS A 284 -11.61 -6.39 -13.85
CA HIS A 284 -10.43 -6.87 -14.59
C HIS A 284 -10.49 -8.37 -14.92
N GLY A 285 -11.61 -9.05 -14.60
CA GLY A 285 -11.78 -10.48 -14.87
C GLY A 285 -10.83 -11.40 -14.09
N ALA A 286 -10.13 -10.88 -13.07
CA ALA A 286 -9.26 -11.66 -12.21
C ALA A 286 -10.08 -12.62 -11.32
N ILE A 287 -11.27 -12.19 -10.92
CA ILE A 287 -12.35 -13.05 -10.43
C ILE A 287 -13.61 -12.84 -11.29
N GLY A 288 -14.52 -13.80 -11.28
CA GLY A 288 -15.74 -13.77 -12.06
C GLY A 288 -16.94 -14.28 -11.28
N ARG A 289 -18.06 -14.44 -11.98
CA ARG A 289 -19.26 -15.08 -11.44
C ARG A 289 -19.30 -16.56 -11.87
N PRO A 290 -19.76 -17.49 -11.02
CA PRO A 290 -20.35 -17.26 -9.70
C PRO A 290 -19.34 -16.81 -8.63
N LEU A 291 -19.73 -15.80 -7.83
CA LEU A 291 -18.91 -15.19 -6.78
C LEU A 291 -19.39 -15.65 -5.39
N HIS A 292 -18.51 -16.29 -4.64
CA HIS A 292 -18.72 -16.71 -3.27
C HIS A 292 -17.93 -15.79 -2.32
N ILE A 293 -18.59 -15.25 -1.28
CA ILE A 293 -17.94 -14.41 -0.28
C ILE A 293 -17.78 -15.18 1.02
N VAL A 294 -16.56 -15.25 1.54
CA VAL A 294 -16.28 -15.80 2.87
C VAL A 294 -16.10 -14.65 3.86
N ILE A 295 -16.91 -14.61 4.90
CA ILE A 295 -16.79 -13.62 5.97
C ILE A 295 -16.27 -14.33 7.22
N ASN A 296 -15.01 -14.10 7.58
CA ASN A 296 -14.45 -14.63 8.82
C ASN A 296 -14.71 -13.67 9.98
N CYS A 297 -15.46 -14.16 10.98
CA CYS A 297 -15.87 -13.42 12.16
C CYS A 297 -14.96 -13.73 13.35
N ARG A 298 -14.75 -12.71 14.20
CA ARG A 298 -13.91 -12.81 15.41
C ARG A 298 -14.59 -12.21 16.64
N PRO A 299 -14.42 -12.77 17.87
CA PRO A 299 -15.26 -12.38 19.01
C PRO A 299 -14.98 -11.00 19.57
N ASP A 300 -13.75 -10.51 19.48
CA ASP A 300 -13.34 -9.16 19.92
C ASP A 300 -13.60 -8.07 18.87
N ARG A 301 -14.23 -8.38 17.73
CA ARG A 301 -14.49 -7.41 16.65
C ARG A 301 -15.93 -7.46 16.11
N ILE A 302 -16.90 -7.50 17.02
CA ILE A 302 -18.34 -7.63 16.70
C ILE A 302 -18.83 -6.58 15.70
N GLU A 303 -18.53 -5.30 15.93
CA GLU A 303 -18.93 -4.22 15.02
C GLU A 303 -18.36 -4.44 13.62
N ARG A 304 -17.09 -4.83 13.53
CA ARG A 304 -16.42 -5.07 12.25
C ARG A 304 -17.03 -6.25 11.50
N ASN A 305 -17.39 -7.33 12.20
CA ASN A 305 -18.09 -8.46 11.59
C ASN A 305 -19.42 -7.98 10.96
N GLY A 306 -20.16 -7.12 11.68
CA GLY A 306 -21.38 -6.48 11.19
C GLY A 306 -21.13 -5.62 9.94
N GLN A 307 -20.09 -4.80 9.94
CA GLN A 307 -19.71 -4.00 8.77
C GLN A 307 -19.46 -4.88 7.53
N MET A 308 -18.80 -6.03 7.67
CA MET A 308 -18.59 -6.96 6.54
C MET A 308 -19.90 -7.58 6.06
N GLY A 309 -20.80 -7.94 6.97
CA GLY A 309 -22.14 -8.43 6.61
C GLY A 309 -22.95 -7.39 5.82
N ALA A 310 -22.85 -6.11 6.19
CA ALA A 310 -23.53 -5.02 5.49
C ALA A 310 -23.04 -4.79 4.05
N LEU A 311 -21.87 -5.33 3.67
CA LEU A 311 -21.34 -5.22 2.30
C LEU A 311 -22.01 -6.17 1.30
N VAL A 312 -22.66 -7.24 1.77
CA VAL A 312 -23.23 -8.30 0.92
C VAL A 312 -24.08 -7.76 -0.24
N PRO A 313 -25.00 -6.79 -0.02
CA PRO A 313 -25.81 -6.24 -1.12
C PRO A 313 -25.01 -5.49 -2.18
N ARG A 314 -23.88 -4.86 -1.82
CA ARG A 314 -23.00 -4.15 -2.76
C ARG A 314 -22.19 -5.13 -3.59
N LEU A 315 -21.64 -6.15 -2.95
CA LEU A 315 -20.83 -7.20 -3.60
C LEU A 315 -21.70 -8.13 -4.49
N ARG A 316 -23.00 -8.22 -4.19
CA ARG A 316 -23.98 -9.04 -4.90
C ARG A 316 -23.52 -10.49 -5.13
N PRO A 317 -23.13 -11.26 -4.09
CA PRO A 317 -22.59 -12.60 -4.28
C PRO A 317 -23.65 -13.65 -4.61
N ASP A 318 -23.21 -14.74 -5.20
CA ASP A 318 -24.04 -15.91 -5.47
C ASP A 318 -24.22 -16.76 -4.20
N ARG A 319 -23.20 -16.79 -3.34
CA ARG A 319 -23.22 -17.45 -2.03
C ARG A 319 -22.39 -16.70 -0.99
N VAL A 320 -22.79 -16.77 0.28
CA VAL A 320 -22.05 -16.20 1.41
C VAL A 320 -21.76 -17.30 2.42
N LEU A 321 -20.50 -17.46 2.81
CA LEU A 321 -20.07 -18.38 3.85
C LEU A 321 -19.64 -17.58 5.07
N LEU A 322 -20.25 -17.85 6.22
CA LEU A 322 -19.83 -17.27 7.49
C LEU A 322 -18.99 -18.29 8.24
N ILE A 323 -17.77 -17.90 8.64
CA ILE A 323 -16.84 -18.75 9.39
C ILE A 323 -16.35 -18.01 10.64
N GLY A 324 -15.75 -18.73 11.59
CA GLY A 324 -15.28 -18.14 12.84
C GLY A 324 -16.39 -17.95 13.86
N GLU A 325 -16.20 -17.06 14.83
CA GLU A 325 -17.15 -16.88 15.93
C GLU A 325 -17.10 -15.43 16.46
N PRO A 326 -18.24 -14.79 16.80
CA PRO A 326 -19.61 -15.21 16.55
C PRO A 326 -20.11 -14.75 15.16
N THR A 327 -20.48 -15.68 14.29
CA THR A 327 -21.01 -15.38 12.93
C THR A 327 -22.32 -14.60 12.96
N ARG A 328 -23.11 -14.74 14.03
CA ARG A 328 -24.36 -13.98 14.25
C ARG A 328 -24.16 -12.46 14.11
N SER A 329 -22.98 -11.94 14.47
CA SER A 329 -22.67 -10.51 14.37
C SER A 329 -22.62 -10.00 12.92
N ALA A 330 -22.07 -10.79 11.99
CA ALA A 330 -22.15 -10.50 10.56
C ALA A 330 -23.55 -10.78 10.01
N LEU A 331 -24.13 -11.94 10.36
CA LEU A 331 -25.45 -12.37 9.87
C LEU A 331 -26.56 -11.35 10.17
N ALA A 332 -26.54 -10.73 11.35
CA ALA A 332 -27.51 -9.73 11.75
C ALA A 332 -27.52 -8.50 10.83
N ALA A 333 -26.36 -8.13 10.28
CA ALA A 333 -26.19 -7.01 9.36
C ALA A 333 -26.46 -7.38 7.88
N ILE A 334 -26.57 -8.67 7.55
CA ILE A 334 -26.97 -9.12 6.22
C ILE A 334 -28.49 -8.94 6.06
N PRO A 335 -28.96 -8.19 5.04
CA PRO A 335 -30.39 -8.02 4.81
C PRO A 335 -31.10 -9.34 4.55
N SER A 336 -32.38 -9.42 4.94
CA SER A 336 -33.20 -10.65 4.87
C SER A 336 -33.15 -11.35 3.51
N ASP A 337 -33.19 -10.57 2.44
CA ASP A 337 -33.28 -11.06 1.07
C ASP A 337 -32.01 -11.81 0.62
N TRP A 338 -30.89 -11.60 1.30
CA TRP A 338 -29.63 -12.28 1.05
C TRP A 338 -29.41 -13.49 1.95
N ARG A 339 -30.19 -13.67 3.02
CA ARG A 339 -29.97 -14.74 4.02
C ARG A 339 -30.16 -16.15 3.45
N ALA A 340 -31.00 -16.31 2.42
CA ALA A 340 -31.16 -17.59 1.74
C ALA A 340 -29.87 -18.08 1.03
N LYS A 341 -28.94 -17.16 0.73
CA LYS A 341 -27.64 -17.44 0.13
C LYS A 341 -26.54 -17.69 1.17
N VAL A 342 -26.86 -17.58 2.45
CA VAL A 342 -25.89 -17.68 3.54
C VAL A 342 -25.78 -19.12 4.03
N VAL A 343 -24.55 -19.60 4.14
CA VAL A 343 -24.20 -20.83 4.83
C VAL A 343 -23.38 -20.47 6.05
N ASP A 344 -23.94 -20.68 7.23
CA ASP A 344 -23.31 -20.35 8.50
C ASP A 344 -22.59 -21.58 9.07
N LEU A 345 -21.26 -21.56 8.97
CA LEU A 345 -20.38 -22.60 9.48
C LEU A 345 -19.77 -22.25 10.84
N GLY A 346 -20.38 -21.31 11.58
CA GLY A 346 -19.82 -20.71 12.79
C GLY A 346 -19.21 -21.69 13.81
N GLY A 347 -18.38 -21.15 14.68
CA GLY A 347 -17.57 -21.89 15.65
C GLY A 347 -16.23 -22.35 15.07
N ARG A 348 -15.62 -23.34 15.70
CA ARG A 348 -14.36 -23.95 15.23
C ARG A 348 -14.67 -25.12 14.30
N ARG A 349 -14.27 -24.99 13.04
CA ARG A 349 -14.32 -26.06 12.03
C ARG A 349 -12.93 -26.56 11.70
N SER A 350 -12.88 -27.78 11.21
CA SER A 350 -11.67 -28.37 10.64
C SER A 350 -11.42 -27.84 9.22
N ALA A 351 -10.16 -27.87 8.80
CA ALA A 351 -9.76 -27.47 7.45
C ALA A 351 -10.54 -28.19 6.33
N PRO A 352 -10.74 -29.52 6.37
CA PRO A 352 -11.54 -30.23 5.37
C PRO A 352 -13.00 -29.78 5.34
N GLU A 353 -13.64 -29.58 6.50
CA GLU A 353 -15.03 -29.11 6.55
C GLU A 353 -15.20 -27.73 5.91
N LEU A 354 -14.24 -26.82 6.13
CA LEU A 354 -14.24 -25.51 5.49
C LEU A 354 -14.11 -25.63 3.97
N LEU A 355 -13.17 -26.46 3.50
CA LEU A 355 -12.96 -26.67 2.06
C LEU A 355 -14.19 -27.31 1.40
N ASP A 356 -14.77 -28.35 2.01
CA ASP A 356 -15.96 -29.04 1.49
C ASP A 356 -17.12 -28.06 1.34
N ALA A 357 -17.36 -27.23 2.36
CA ALA A 357 -18.41 -26.23 2.30
C ALA A 357 -18.14 -25.16 1.24
N LEU A 358 -16.88 -24.82 0.96
CA LEU A 358 -16.51 -23.86 -0.07
C LEU A 358 -16.75 -24.40 -1.48
N VAL A 359 -16.43 -25.68 -1.72
CA VAL A 359 -16.61 -26.32 -3.02
C VAL A 359 -18.03 -26.83 -3.26
N ASP A 360 -18.82 -26.94 -2.20
CA ASP A 360 -20.23 -27.28 -2.25
C ASP A 360 -21.00 -26.28 -3.13
N GLY A 361 -21.92 -26.79 -3.95
CA GLY A 361 -22.70 -25.97 -4.90
C GLY A 361 -21.91 -25.29 -6.03
N ILE A 362 -20.61 -25.54 -6.18
CA ILE A 362 -19.85 -25.15 -7.39
C ILE A 362 -20.00 -26.24 -8.45
N ASP A 363 -20.36 -25.90 -9.68
CA ASP A 363 -20.42 -26.86 -10.78
C ASP A 363 -19.02 -27.11 -11.37
N GLU A 364 -18.51 -26.17 -12.17
CA GLU A 364 -17.20 -26.28 -12.82
C GLU A 364 -16.16 -25.31 -12.27
N GLN A 365 -16.56 -24.05 -12.05
CA GLN A 365 -15.69 -22.99 -11.56
C GLN A 365 -16.44 -21.98 -10.71
N ALA A 366 -15.75 -21.40 -9.72
CA ALA A 366 -16.24 -20.23 -9.01
C ALA A 366 -15.09 -19.34 -8.55
N SER A 367 -15.43 -18.10 -8.25
CA SER A 367 -14.53 -17.19 -7.56
C SER A 367 -14.88 -17.09 -6.10
N LEU A 368 -13.84 -17.06 -5.27
CA LEU A 368 -13.94 -16.96 -3.83
C LEU A 368 -13.21 -15.72 -3.36
N ALA A 369 -13.88 -14.79 -2.69
CA ALA A 369 -13.22 -13.67 -2.03
C ALA A 369 -13.43 -13.75 -0.53
N ALA A 370 -12.32 -13.82 0.22
CA ALA A 370 -12.35 -13.92 1.67
C ALA A 370 -12.10 -12.56 2.33
N ILE A 371 -13.03 -12.13 3.18
CA ILE A 371 -13.07 -10.81 3.82
C ILE A 371 -13.23 -10.95 5.34
N GLY A 372 -12.96 -9.86 6.06
CA GLY A 372 -13.07 -9.81 7.51
C GLY A 372 -11.72 -10.06 8.19
N ASN A 373 -11.72 -10.79 9.30
CA ASN A 373 -10.49 -11.02 10.05
C ASN A 373 -9.67 -12.15 9.45
N ILE A 374 -8.34 -12.06 9.39
CA ILE A 374 -7.52 -13.21 8.95
C ILE A 374 -7.42 -14.30 10.04
N HIS A 375 -7.40 -13.92 11.32
CA HIS A 375 -7.04 -14.84 12.39
C HIS A 375 -8.10 -15.91 12.69
N GLY A 376 -7.65 -17.04 13.21
CA GLY A 376 -8.52 -18.15 13.62
C GLY A 376 -8.91 -19.02 12.44
N GLN A 377 -10.20 -19.03 12.07
CA GLN A 377 -10.69 -19.88 10.98
C GLN A 377 -10.19 -19.42 9.60
N GLY A 378 -9.87 -18.13 9.43
CA GLY A 378 -9.27 -17.61 8.20
C GLY A 378 -7.87 -18.18 7.93
N GLU A 379 -7.00 -18.25 8.95
CA GLU A 379 -5.67 -18.86 8.85
C GLU A 379 -5.76 -20.37 8.51
N ILE A 380 -6.70 -21.08 9.14
CA ILE A 380 -6.94 -22.51 8.87
C ILE A 380 -7.39 -22.70 7.42
N LEU A 381 -8.29 -21.84 6.93
CA LEU A 381 -8.73 -21.87 5.54
C LEU A 381 -7.57 -21.62 4.57
N LEU A 382 -6.76 -20.57 4.81
CA LEU A 382 -5.62 -20.25 3.95
C LEU A 382 -4.62 -21.40 3.89
N ALA A 383 -4.27 -21.98 5.04
CA ALA A 383 -3.37 -23.12 5.11
C ALA A 383 -3.92 -24.34 4.34
N GLN A 384 -5.23 -24.57 4.37
CA GLN A 384 -5.85 -25.66 3.61
C GLN A 384 -5.81 -25.40 2.10
N LEU A 385 -6.08 -24.16 1.67
CA LEU A 385 -6.00 -23.79 0.26
C LEU A 385 -4.59 -23.95 -0.30
N GLU A 386 -3.55 -23.66 0.50
CA GLU A 386 -2.14 -23.89 0.12
C GLU A 386 -1.79 -25.37 -0.11
N THR A 387 -2.59 -26.32 0.39
CA THR A 387 -2.39 -27.75 0.11
C THR A 387 -2.94 -28.19 -1.24
N LEU A 388 -3.73 -27.35 -1.90
CA LEU A 388 -4.34 -27.66 -3.19
C LEU A 388 -3.36 -27.44 -4.34
N GLU A 389 -3.60 -28.15 -5.44
CA GLU A 389 -2.85 -27.97 -6.68
C GLU A 389 -3.10 -26.57 -7.25
N ARG A 390 -2.04 -25.79 -7.43
CA ARG A 390 -2.08 -24.47 -8.07
C ARG A 390 -2.06 -24.62 -9.59
N LEU A 391 -2.94 -23.89 -10.26
CA LEU A 391 -3.14 -23.91 -11.72
C LEU A 391 -2.34 -22.84 -12.45
#